data_AF-A0A6M1R8V3-F1
#
_entry.id   AF-A0A6M1R8V3-F1
#
_cell.length_a   1.000
_cell.length_b   1.000
_cell.length_c   1.000
_cell.angle_alpha   90.00
_cell.angle_beta   90.00
_cell.angle_gamma   90.00
#
_symmetry.space_group_name_H-M   'P 1'
#
loop_
_entity.id
_entity.type
_entity.pdbx_description
1 polymer ?
#
loop_
_entity_poly.entity_id
_entity_poly.type
_entity_poly.pdbx_seq_one_letter_code
_entity_poly.pdbx_strand_id
1 'polypeptide(L)'
;MKGQWVGEFKGTNSGKAVINIDEKLEAFSGVAYFFDYDASKPMLTAHFEIEKCNISSGIGECKSNWINPLQPGSFTEVTWDAVKQFYPNVTFPKTINISFERVGSELKVCAKTEIDTEVEGIFSISSLDAASELQVTEMSWDEFKLFVLTNQKEFIYRGQNEPWKLQTSFHRRGRYDLTRYQVEDIPQLHRALSSKTQHVFNLSNPQEHGAFLNLAQHHGYPTPLLDWSHSPYVAAFFAFRGISKHQAEQNPNKKARIYIFDSIQWRKSWVQNQNMLTGQMHLSVIDLLAIENNRMVPQQATTTVTNVADIESLIIDSEKESGNKFLQVIDIPWSERNSVVRELTLMGLTAGSLFPGLDGTCEELKEKMFE
;
A
#
# COMPACT_ATOMS: atom_id res chain seq x y z
N MET A 1 11.20 15.26 6.95
CA MET A 1 9.75 15.19 7.28
C MET A 1 8.97 14.21 6.41
N LYS A 2 9.40 13.91 5.18
CA LYS A 2 8.81 12.86 4.32
C LYS A 2 8.49 11.55 5.05
N GLY A 3 7.31 10.98 4.80
CA GLY A 3 6.81 9.76 5.42
C GLY A 3 5.28 9.74 5.56
N GLN A 4 4.73 8.57 5.88
CA GLN A 4 3.41 8.44 6.48
C GLN A 4 3.59 8.39 7.99
N TRP A 5 2.86 9.24 8.71
CA TRP A 5 2.93 9.41 10.15
C TRP A 5 1.57 9.12 10.75
N VAL A 6 1.53 8.28 11.79
CA VAL A 6 0.28 7.86 12.44
C VAL A 6 0.43 8.06 13.94
N GLY A 7 -0.62 8.57 14.57
CA GLY A 7 -0.58 8.91 15.99
C GLY A 7 -1.91 9.46 16.48
N GLU A 8 -1.91 9.83 17.76
CA GLU A 8 -3.06 10.45 18.42
C GLU A 8 -2.79 11.92 18.69
N PHE A 9 -3.86 12.72 18.69
CA PHE A 9 -3.83 14.11 19.09
C PHE A 9 -4.79 14.36 20.27
N LYS A 10 -4.50 15.42 21.03
CA LYS A 10 -5.28 15.90 22.17
C LYS A 10 -5.25 17.43 22.24
N GLY A 11 -6.16 18.02 23.02
CA GLY A 11 -6.26 19.48 23.18
C GLY A 11 -7.71 19.88 23.38
N THR A 12 -8.20 20.81 22.56
CA THR A 12 -9.64 21.10 22.46
C THR A 12 -10.45 19.86 22.08
N ASN A 13 -9.88 19.04 21.17
CA ASN A 13 -10.43 17.77 20.72
C ASN A 13 -9.40 16.66 20.92
N SER A 14 -9.83 15.40 20.83
CA SER A 14 -8.94 14.24 20.83
C SER A 14 -9.33 13.23 19.77
N GLY A 15 -8.35 12.51 19.26
CA GLY A 15 -8.57 11.62 18.14
C GLY A 15 -7.29 11.01 17.58
N LYS A 16 -7.43 10.38 16.42
CA LYS A 16 -6.30 9.86 15.63
C LYS A 16 -6.05 10.74 14.43
N ALA A 17 -4.80 10.87 14.01
CA ALA A 17 -4.50 11.47 12.72
C ALA A 17 -3.46 10.68 11.93
N VAL A 18 -3.59 10.80 10.62
CA VAL A 18 -2.68 10.22 9.62
C VAL A 18 -2.16 11.36 8.77
N ILE A 19 -0.84 11.53 8.73
CA ILE A 19 -0.19 12.63 8.01
C ILE A 19 0.71 12.01 6.95
N ASN A 20 0.39 12.26 5.68
CA ASN A 20 1.18 11.81 4.54
C ASN A 20 1.98 12.98 4.00
N ILE A 21 3.31 12.86 3.99
CA ILE A 21 4.22 13.93 3.55
C ILE A 21 5.11 13.41 2.43
N ASP A 22 5.02 14.04 1.28
CA ASP A 22 5.92 13.87 0.16
C ASP A 22 6.98 14.97 0.11
N GLU A 23 8.15 14.64 -0.42
CA GLU A 23 9.20 15.63 -0.70
C GLU A 23 9.07 16.16 -2.14
N LYS A 24 9.17 17.48 -2.28
CA LYS A 24 9.37 18.21 -3.54
C LYS A 24 10.79 18.79 -3.55
N LEU A 25 11.17 19.44 -4.66
CA LEU A 25 12.50 20.04 -4.80
C LEU A 25 12.74 21.10 -3.70
N GLU A 26 11.83 22.08 -3.60
CA GLU A 26 11.95 23.24 -2.69
C GLU A 26 11.03 23.18 -1.47
N ALA A 27 10.19 22.15 -1.35
CA ALA A 27 9.18 22.05 -0.28
C ALA A 27 8.90 20.61 0.15
N PHE A 28 8.13 20.45 1.22
CA PHE A 28 7.40 19.25 1.56
C PHE A 28 5.91 19.51 1.36
N SER A 29 5.22 18.64 0.64
CA SER A 29 3.77 18.72 0.41
C SER A 29 3.12 17.59 1.17
N GLY A 30 1.99 17.85 1.81
CA GLY A 30 1.31 16.80 2.55
C GLY A 30 -0.18 17.01 2.74
N VAL A 31 -0.78 15.91 3.17
CA VAL A 31 -2.19 15.82 3.55
C VAL A 31 -2.28 15.17 4.93
N ALA A 32 -3.02 15.82 5.84
CA ALA A 32 -3.30 15.31 7.17
C ALA A 32 -4.80 15.01 7.30
N TYR A 33 -5.14 13.81 7.76
CA TYR A 33 -6.50 13.38 8.05
C TYR A 33 -6.67 13.29 9.57
N PHE A 34 -7.67 14.00 10.11
CA PHE A 34 -8.00 14.05 11.54
C PHE A 34 -9.33 13.33 11.78
N PHE A 35 -9.28 12.31 12.64
CA PHE A 35 -10.39 11.47 13.05
C PHE A 35 -10.71 11.74 14.51
N ASP A 36 -11.73 12.56 14.77
CA ASP A 36 -12.18 12.88 16.11
C ASP A 36 -12.85 11.66 16.78
N TYR A 37 -12.60 11.46 18.08
CA TYR A 37 -13.29 10.41 18.84
C TYR A 37 -14.73 10.81 19.18
N ASP A 38 -15.06 12.10 19.20
CA ASP A 38 -16.43 12.60 19.33
C ASP A 38 -17.10 12.63 17.95
N ALA A 39 -18.02 11.68 17.71
CA ALA A 39 -18.78 11.59 16.47
C ALA A 39 -19.66 12.82 16.17
N SER A 40 -19.88 13.71 17.15
CA SER A 40 -20.56 15.01 16.94
C SER A 40 -19.66 16.06 16.29
N LYS A 41 -18.36 15.77 16.14
CA LYS A 41 -17.38 16.61 15.46
C LYS A 41 -17.12 16.08 14.04
N PRO A 42 -17.00 16.95 13.04
CA PRO A 42 -16.61 16.53 11.71
C PRO A 42 -15.15 16.10 11.71
N MET A 43 -14.88 14.98 11.07
CA MET A 43 -13.53 14.61 10.66
C MET A 43 -13.05 15.58 9.59
N LEU A 44 -11.75 15.83 9.54
CA LEU A 44 -11.17 16.91 8.74
C LEU A 44 -9.95 16.44 7.95
N THR A 45 -9.81 16.95 6.74
CA THR A 45 -8.59 16.86 5.93
C THR A 45 -7.95 18.22 5.83
N ALA A 46 -6.62 18.27 5.96
CA ALA A 46 -5.82 19.47 5.76
C ALA A 46 -4.70 19.22 4.77
N HIS A 47 -4.69 20.02 3.70
CA HIS A 47 -3.62 20.02 2.71
C HIS A 47 -2.68 21.18 3.01
N PHE A 48 -1.38 20.94 2.95
CA PHE A 48 -0.39 21.92 3.35
C PHE A 48 0.91 21.76 2.55
N GLU A 49 1.68 22.85 2.50
CA GLU A 49 3.02 22.85 1.95
C GLU A 49 3.97 23.60 2.89
N ILE A 50 5.15 23.02 3.14
CA ILE A 50 6.20 23.59 3.97
C ILE A 50 7.42 23.81 3.08
N GLU A 51 7.75 25.07 2.79
CA GLU A 51 8.97 25.39 2.06
C GLU A 51 10.20 24.96 2.87
N LYS A 52 11.21 24.39 2.22
CA LYS A 52 12.41 23.89 2.90
C LYS A 52 13.19 24.99 3.61
N CYS A 53 13.12 26.23 3.10
CA CYS A 53 13.71 27.41 3.74
C CYS A 53 13.03 27.79 5.07
N ASN A 54 11.77 27.39 5.29
CA ASN A 54 11.02 27.63 6.52
C ASN A 54 11.25 26.54 7.57
N ILE A 55 12.16 25.59 7.30
CA ILE A 55 12.54 24.53 8.23
C ILE A 55 13.88 24.88 8.85
N SER A 56 13.91 25.08 10.16
CA SER A 56 15.13 25.33 10.93
C SER A 56 15.25 24.32 12.05
N SER A 57 16.40 23.63 12.15
CA SER A 57 16.67 22.62 13.19
C SER A 57 15.60 21.52 13.32
N GLY A 58 14.96 21.14 12.21
CA GLY A 58 13.90 20.10 12.20
C GLY A 58 12.51 20.61 12.60
N ILE A 59 12.38 21.91 12.87
CA ILE A 59 11.12 22.60 13.14
C ILE A 59 10.68 23.31 11.87
N GLY A 60 9.43 23.10 11.45
CA GLY A 60 8.82 23.80 10.33
C GLY A 60 7.42 24.27 10.68
N GLU A 61 7.03 25.43 10.15
CA GLU A 61 5.69 25.97 10.31
C GLU A 61 5.06 26.23 8.94
N CYS A 62 3.76 25.99 8.83
CA CYS A 62 3.00 26.32 7.64
C CYS A 62 1.55 26.62 7.96
N LYS A 63 0.85 27.21 7.00
CA LYS A 63 -0.60 27.32 7.00
C LYS A 63 -1.17 26.31 6.01
N SER A 64 -2.31 25.71 6.35
CA SER A 64 -3.05 24.86 5.41
C SER A 64 -3.38 25.63 4.14
N ASN A 65 -3.15 25.01 2.99
CA ASN A 65 -3.59 25.53 1.68
C ASN A 65 -5.11 25.52 1.59
N TRP A 66 -5.73 24.41 1.99
CA TRP A 66 -7.17 24.29 2.18
C TRP A 66 -7.47 23.19 3.20
N ILE A 67 -8.69 23.23 3.73
CA ILE A 67 -9.23 22.20 4.61
C ILE A 67 -10.66 21.89 4.20
N ASN A 68 -11.05 20.63 4.37
CA ASN A 68 -12.40 20.17 4.05
C ASN A 68 -12.79 19.04 5.01
N PRO A 69 -14.09 18.90 5.32
CA PRO A 69 -14.53 17.76 6.09
C PRO A 69 -14.43 16.45 5.29
N LEU A 70 -14.40 15.35 6.02
CA LEU A 70 -14.58 14.02 5.46
C LEU A 70 -16.05 13.61 5.55
N GLN A 71 -16.59 13.05 4.48
CA GLN A 71 -17.93 12.47 4.49
C GLN A 71 -17.98 11.26 5.45
N PRO A 72 -18.94 11.22 6.39
CA PRO A 72 -19.13 10.06 7.26
C PRO A 72 -19.32 8.77 6.45
N GLY A 73 -18.60 7.72 6.82
CA GLY A 73 -18.68 6.39 6.20
C GLY A 73 -17.72 6.19 5.01
N SER A 74 -17.68 7.11 4.04
CA SER A 74 -16.74 6.99 2.90
C SER A 74 -15.35 7.57 3.20
N PHE A 75 -15.28 8.48 4.17
CA PHE A 75 -14.08 9.22 4.57
C PHE A 75 -13.41 9.92 3.38
N THR A 76 -14.23 10.41 2.45
CA THR A 76 -13.78 11.15 1.28
C THR A 76 -13.95 12.64 1.52
N GLU A 77 -13.02 13.43 1.00
CA GLU A 77 -13.06 14.88 1.12
C GLU A 77 -14.28 15.46 0.38
N VAL A 78 -15.08 16.26 1.09
CA VAL A 78 -16.28 16.91 0.56
C VAL A 78 -16.38 18.35 1.05
N THR A 79 -17.19 19.17 0.40
CA THR A 79 -17.44 20.55 0.85
C THR A 79 -18.20 20.57 2.19
N TRP A 80 -17.99 21.59 3.02
CA TRP A 80 -18.77 21.77 4.26
C TRP A 80 -20.28 21.75 4.05
N ASP A 81 -20.78 22.38 2.98
CA ASP A 81 -22.22 22.39 2.68
C ASP A 81 -22.84 21.01 2.49
N ALA A 82 -22.06 20.02 2.04
CA ALA A 82 -22.52 18.65 1.85
C ALA A 82 -22.75 17.89 3.16
N VAL A 83 -22.10 18.31 4.25
CA VAL A 83 -22.12 17.58 5.53
C VAL A 83 -22.59 18.40 6.72
N LYS A 84 -22.74 19.72 6.59
CA LYS A 84 -23.15 20.62 7.70
C LYS A 84 -24.45 20.19 8.39
N GLN A 85 -25.36 19.54 7.67
CA GLN A 85 -26.61 19.01 8.23
C GLN A 85 -26.40 17.94 9.31
N PHE A 86 -25.29 17.21 9.27
CA PHE A 86 -24.92 16.22 10.28
C PHE A 86 -24.32 16.87 11.54
N TYR A 87 -23.99 18.16 11.46
CA TYR A 87 -23.22 18.90 12.47
C TYR A 87 -23.84 20.29 12.75
N PRO A 88 -25.11 20.35 13.21
CA PRO A 88 -25.90 21.59 13.25
C PRO A 88 -25.33 22.69 14.15
N ASN A 89 -24.48 22.34 15.12
CA ASN A 89 -23.89 23.27 16.10
C ASN A 89 -22.37 23.41 15.94
N VAL A 90 -21.83 23.09 14.76
CA VAL A 90 -20.39 23.16 14.50
C VAL A 90 -20.08 24.30 13.54
N THR A 91 -19.13 25.14 13.93
CA THR A 91 -18.45 26.05 13.00
C THR A 91 -17.26 25.30 12.42
N PHE A 92 -17.27 25.04 11.12
CA PHE A 92 -16.14 24.42 10.44
C PHE A 92 -15.05 25.46 10.17
N PRO A 93 -13.77 25.20 10.53
CA PRO A 93 -12.70 26.14 10.28
C PRO A 93 -12.42 26.31 8.79
N LYS A 94 -11.72 27.38 8.43
CA LYS A 94 -11.25 27.68 7.07
C LYS A 94 -9.76 27.46 6.90
N THR A 95 -8.99 27.56 7.98
CA THR A 95 -7.53 27.48 7.94
C THR A 95 -6.96 26.83 9.20
N ILE A 96 -5.78 26.23 9.08
CA ILE A 96 -5.05 25.66 10.19
C ILE A 96 -3.60 26.14 10.10
N ASN A 97 -3.07 26.71 11.17
CA ASN A 97 -1.64 26.91 11.34
C ASN A 97 -1.07 25.63 11.97
N ILE A 98 -0.03 25.07 11.36
CA ILE A 98 0.54 23.79 11.74
C ILE A 98 2.04 24.00 12.00
N SER A 99 2.52 23.53 13.15
CA SER A 99 3.94 23.41 13.43
C SER A 99 4.32 21.94 13.54
N PHE A 100 5.50 21.63 13.03
CA PHE A 100 6.08 20.29 12.98
C PHE A 100 7.45 20.35 13.64
N GLU A 101 7.74 19.38 14.50
CA GLU A 101 9.07 19.18 15.09
C GLU A 101 9.43 17.71 14.95
N ARG A 102 10.46 17.41 14.14
CA ARG A 102 10.92 16.04 13.96
C ARG A 102 12.00 15.68 14.97
N VAL A 103 11.75 14.63 15.76
CA VAL A 103 12.71 14.05 16.70
C VAL A 103 12.89 12.56 16.37
N GLY A 104 13.95 12.23 15.61
CA GLY A 104 14.21 10.85 15.20
C GLY A 104 13.10 10.27 14.30
N SER A 105 12.43 9.23 14.80
CA SER A 105 11.28 8.54 14.19
C SER A 105 9.92 9.09 14.61
N GLU A 106 9.91 10.13 15.44
CA GLU A 106 8.70 10.81 15.89
C GLU A 106 8.58 12.19 15.22
N LEU A 107 7.34 12.60 15.01
CA LEU A 107 6.96 13.91 14.53
C LEU A 107 5.96 14.49 15.52
N LYS A 108 6.39 15.49 16.29
CA LYS A 108 5.48 16.27 17.10
C LYS A 108 4.79 17.28 16.20
N VAL A 109 3.46 17.36 16.31
CA VAL A 109 2.64 18.26 15.51
C VAL A 109 1.74 19.06 16.44
N CYS A 110 1.74 20.37 16.29
CA CYS A 110 0.74 21.25 16.91
C CYS A 110 -0.05 21.94 15.80
N ALA A 111 -1.38 21.99 15.96
CA ALA A 111 -2.28 22.58 14.99
C ALA A 111 -3.27 23.51 15.69
N LYS A 112 -3.42 24.73 15.17
CA LYS A 112 -4.36 25.73 15.66
C LYS A 112 -5.20 26.29 14.52
N THR A 113 -6.52 26.24 14.68
CA THR A 113 -7.51 26.80 13.74
C THR A 113 -7.78 28.28 14.04
N GLU A 114 -8.42 29.00 13.11
CA GLU A 114 -8.83 30.39 13.36
C GLU A 114 -10.03 30.54 14.31
N ILE A 115 -10.69 29.43 14.68
CA ILE A 115 -11.78 29.38 15.66
C ILE A 115 -11.29 28.91 17.05
N ASP A 116 -9.98 29.05 17.31
CA ASP A 116 -9.31 28.71 18.57
C ASP A 116 -9.44 27.24 19.02
N THR A 117 -9.71 26.33 18.08
CA THR A 117 -9.47 24.89 18.31
C THR A 117 -7.98 24.63 18.18
N GLU A 118 -7.37 24.05 19.21
CA GLU A 118 -5.94 23.76 19.29
C GLU A 118 -5.73 22.30 19.70
N VAL A 119 -4.86 21.60 18.96
CA VAL A 119 -4.51 20.21 19.22
C VAL A 119 -3.00 20.00 19.06
N GLU A 120 -2.47 19.07 19.84
CA GLU A 120 -1.09 18.59 19.74
C GLU A 120 -1.05 17.05 19.74
N GLY A 121 -0.06 16.48 19.07
CA GLY A 121 0.13 15.04 19.02
C GLY A 121 1.57 14.65 18.71
N ILE A 122 1.92 13.42 19.05
CA ILE A 122 3.20 12.79 18.68
C ILE A 122 2.87 11.64 17.73
N PHE A 123 3.46 11.68 16.55
CA PHE A 123 3.18 10.76 15.46
C PHE A 123 4.41 9.93 15.14
N SER A 124 4.23 8.62 15.00
CA SER A 124 5.30 7.70 14.62
C SER A 124 5.31 7.51 13.12
N ILE A 125 6.50 7.52 12.51
CA ILE A 125 6.65 7.18 11.10
C ILE A 125 6.32 5.69 10.88
N SER A 126 5.57 5.37 9.83
CA SER A 126 5.40 3.99 9.38
C SER A 126 6.76 3.37 9.04
N SER A 127 7.14 2.33 9.78
CA SER A 127 8.50 1.79 9.76
C SER A 127 8.68 0.77 8.63
N LEU A 128 9.19 1.26 7.49
CA LEU A 128 9.37 0.47 6.28
C LEU A 128 10.65 -0.36 6.27
N ASP A 129 11.70 0.13 6.93
CA ASP A 129 13.02 -0.52 6.98
C ASP A 129 13.17 -1.49 8.17
N ALA A 130 12.18 -1.54 9.06
CA ALA A 130 12.18 -2.49 10.18
C ALA A 130 11.85 -3.91 9.71
N ALA A 131 12.37 -4.89 10.47
CA ALA A 131 11.99 -6.28 10.28
C ALA A 131 10.48 -6.48 10.48
N SER A 132 9.92 -7.44 9.74
CA SER A 132 8.53 -7.88 9.89
C SER A 132 8.28 -8.39 11.31
N GLU A 133 7.19 -7.96 11.93
CA GLU A 133 6.77 -8.40 13.29
C GLU A 133 5.92 -9.67 13.26
N LEU A 134 5.58 -10.17 12.06
CA LEU A 134 4.76 -11.36 11.88
C LEU A 134 5.47 -12.63 12.37
N GLN A 135 4.69 -13.53 12.96
CA GLN A 135 5.17 -14.87 13.30
C GLN A 135 5.45 -15.66 12.02
N VAL A 136 6.72 -16.02 11.83
CA VAL A 136 7.20 -16.75 10.66
C VAL A 136 7.15 -18.25 10.93
N THR A 137 6.65 -19.02 9.95
CA THR A 137 6.82 -20.47 9.91
C THR A 137 7.86 -20.82 8.85
N GLU A 138 9.00 -21.37 9.25
CA GLU A 138 9.98 -21.86 8.28
C GLU A 138 9.56 -23.24 7.76
N MET A 139 9.63 -23.45 6.45
CA MET A 139 9.29 -24.73 5.81
C MET A 139 10.27 -25.06 4.68
N SER A 140 10.56 -26.34 4.50
CA SER A 140 11.13 -26.89 3.26
C SER A 140 10.11 -26.83 2.11
N TRP A 141 10.56 -27.09 0.88
CA TRP A 141 9.65 -27.13 -0.26
C TRP A 141 8.59 -28.24 -0.13
N ASP A 142 8.97 -29.40 0.40
CA ASP A 142 8.05 -30.53 0.59
C ASP A 142 7.01 -30.26 1.68
N GLU A 143 7.40 -29.63 2.78
CA GLU A 143 6.47 -29.20 3.85
C GLU A 143 5.50 -28.15 3.33
N PHE A 144 5.95 -27.18 2.53
CA PHE A 144 5.08 -26.19 1.92
C PHE A 144 4.05 -26.84 0.99
N LYS A 145 4.46 -27.78 0.13
CA LYS A 145 3.54 -28.54 -0.73
C LYS A 145 2.49 -29.29 0.09
N LEU A 146 2.91 -29.97 1.16
CA LEU A 146 1.99 -30.70 2.03
C LEU A 146 1.01 -29.75 2.73
N PHE A 147 1.51 -28.60 3.20
CA PHE A 147 0.69 -27.56 3.82
C PHE A 147 -0.39 -27.05 2.86
N VAL A 148 -0.05 -26.68 1.62
CA VAL A 148 -1.04 -26.15 0.67
C VAL A 148 -2.02 -27.21 0.16
N LEU A 149 -1.61 -28.47 0.09
CA LEU A 149 -2.51 -29.58 -0.31
C LEU A 149 -3.51 -29.95 0.79
N THR A 150 -3.13 -29.82 2.06
CA THR A 150 -4.01 -30.16 3.20
C THR A 150 -4.94 -29.02 3.57
N ASN A 151 -4.62 -27.79 3.17
CA ASN A 151 -5.40 -26.61 3.48
C ASN A 151 -6.50 -26.37 2.42
N GLN A 152 -7.74 -26.68 2.77
CA GLN A 152 -8.89 -26.56 1.86
C GLN A 152 -9.46 -25.14 1.74
N LYS A 153 -8.88 -24.17 2.45
CA LYS A 153 -9.38 -22.80 2.46
C LYS A 153 -8.83 -22.00 1.30
N GLU A 154 -9.70 -21.20 0.67
CA GLU A 154 -9.33 -20.30 -0.41
C GLU A 154 -8.58 -19.08 0.16
N PHE A 155 -7.26 -19.08 -0.04
CA PHE A 155 -6.38 -17.95 0.27
C PHE A 155 -5.85 -17.30 -0.99
N ILE A 156 -5.28 -16.11 -0.83
CA ILE A 156 -4.43 -15.50 -1.86
C ILE A 156 -3.00 -15.44 -1.35
N TYR A 157 -2.04 -15.57 -2.27
CA TYR A 157 -0.65 -15.79 -1.97
C TYR A 157 0.24 -14.74 -2.63
N ARG A 158 1.34 -14.36 -1.98
CA ARG A 158 2.33 -13.45 -2.55
C ARG A 158 3.75 -13.88 -2.22
N GLY A 159 4.57 -14.08 -3.25
CA GLY A 159 5.98 -14.42 -3.11
C GLY A 159 6.91 -13.22 -3.16
N GLN A 160 7.97 -13.24 -2.37
CA GLN A 160 9.06 -12.26 -2.36
C GLN A 160 10.39 -12.98 -2.16
N ASN A 161 11.47 -12.48 -2.80
CA ASN A 161 12.77 -13.15 -2.74
C ASN A 161 13.45 -13.10 -1.38
N GLU A 162 13.06 -12.14 -0.55
CA GLU A 162 13.58 -11.92 0.77
C GLU A 162 12.42 -11.56 1.72
N PRO A 163 12.64 -11.67 3.06
CA PRO A 163 11.61 -11.43 4.07
C PRO A 163 11.28 -9.94 4.30
N TRP A 164 11.16 -9.17 3.21
CA TRP A 164 10.75 -7.76 3.25
C TRP A 164 9.28 -7.63 3.66
N LYS A 165 8.93 -6.54 4.34
CA LYS A 165 7.54 -6.22 4.67
C LYS A 165 6.65 -6.06 3.42
N LEU A 166 5.35 -6.27 3.59
CA LEU A 166 4.36 -5.94 2.57
C LEU A 166 4.32 -4.43 2.32
N GLN A 167 4.68 -4.03 1.10
CA GLN A 167 4.70 -2.64 0.69
C GLN A 167 4.43 -2.51 -0.83
N THR A 168 3.66 -1.48 -1.22
CA THR A 168 3.39 -1.17 -2.63
C THR A 168 4.61 -0.51 -3.29
N SER A 169 4.66 -0.55 -4.63
CA SER A 169 5.74 0.11 -5.39
C SER A 169 5.71 1.64 -5.23
N PHE A 170 4.52 2.23 -5.01
CA PHE A 170 4.35 3.65 -4.68
C PHE A 170 5.09 4.03 -3.38
N HIS A 171 4.82 3.34 -2.29
CA HIS A 171 5.46 3.64 -1.00
C HIS A 171 6.97 3.32 -1.02
N ARG A 172 7.40 2.28 -1.75
CA ARG A 172 8.84 1.97 -1.94
C ARG A 172 9.63 3.10 -2.59
N ARG A 173 8.97 3.97 -3.36
CA ARG A 173 9.60 5.16 -3.97
C ARG A 173 9.54 6.40 -3.08
N GLY A 174 9.14 6.24 -1.82
CA GLY A 174 9.06 7.33 -0.85
C GLY A 174 7.94 8.32 -1.17
N ARG A 175 6.84 7.84 -1.76
CA ARG A 175 5.60 8.61 -1.97
C ARG A 175 4.54 8.09 -1.00
N TYR A 176 3.74 9.00 -0.46
CA TYR A 176 2.75 8.77 0.60
C TYR A 176 1.46 9.57 0.35
N ASP A 177 1.53 10.70 -0.34
CA ASP A 177 0.36 11.53 -0.66
C ASP A 177 -0.32 11.07 -1.96
N LEU A 178 -1.42 10.33 -1.81
CA LEU A 178 -2.23 9.86 -2.94
C LEU A 178 -3.05 10.98 -3.60
N THR A 179 -3.31 12.10 -2.92
CA THR A 179 -3.93 13.27 -3.56
C THR A 179 -2.99 13.84 -4.60
N ARG A 180 -1.73 14.06 -4.22
CA ARG A 180 -0.69 14.50 -5.15
C ARG A 180 -0.50 13.51 -6.30
N TYR A 181 -0.46 12.21 -6.00
CA TYR A 181 -0.36 11.16 -7.02
C TYR A 181 -1.50 11.25 -8.05
N GLN A 182 -2.73 11.41 -7.58
CA GLN A 182 -3.91 11.48 -8.43
C GLN A 182 -3.96 12.76 -9.28
N VAL A 183 -3.52 13.90 -8.71
CA VAL A 183 -3.62 15.22 -9.35
C VAL A 183 -2.44 15.52 -10.27
N GLU A 184 -1.22 15.09 -9.90
CA GLU A 184 0.01 15.42 -10.63
C GLU A 184 0.48 14.25 -11.51
N ASP A 185 0.57 13.04 -10.95
CA ASP A 185 1.28 11.92 -11.57
C ASP A 185 0.40 11.17 -12.59
N ILE A 186 -0.81 10.79 -12.18
CA ILE A 186 -1.74 10.01 -13.02
C ILE A 186 -2.13 10.72 -14.33
N PRO A 187 -2.44 12.03 -14.36
CA PRO A 187 -2.77 12.70 -15.63
C PRO A 187 -1.61 12.73 -16.62
N GLN A 188 -0.37 12.82 -16.14
CA GLN A 188 0.83 12.76 -16.99
C GLN A 188 1.02 11.35 -17.55
N LEU A 189 0.90 10.33 -16.71
CA LEU A 189 0.97 8.93 -17.11
C LEU A 189 -0.11 8.59 -18.13
N HIS A 190 -1.36 8.97 -17.88
CA HIS A 190 -2.50 8.71 -18.76
C HIS A 190 -2.31 9.36 -20.12
N ARG A 191 -1.86 10.62 -20.17
CA ARG A 191 -1.50 11.27 -21.44
C ARG A 191 -0.41 10.50 -22.18
N ALA A 192 0.66 10.09 -21.50
CA ALA A 192 1.79 9.39 -22.13
C ALA A 192 1.43 7.98 -22.65
N LEU A 193 0.49 7.30 -21.99
CA LEU A 193 0.04 5.95 -22.36
C LEU A 193 -1.14 5.95 -23.32
N SER A 194 -1.92 7.02 -23.42
CA SER A 194 -3.12 7.11 -24.27
C SER A 194 -2.88 6.80 -25.75
N SER A 195 -1.66 7.00 -26.26
CA SER A 195 -1.27 6.66 -27.64
C SER A 195 -0.68 5.25 -27.81
N LYS A 196 -0.49 4.53 -26.70
CA LYS A 196 0.17 3.22 -26.63
C LYS A 196 -0.78 2.09 -26.25
N THR A 197 -2.00 2.41 -25.82
CA THR A 197 -3.07 1.45 -25.53
C THR A 197 -4.11 1.50 -26.64
N GLN A 198 -4.77 0.38 -26.93
CA GLN A 198 -5.90 0.31 -27.87
C GLN A 198 -7.18 0.80 -27.20
N HIS A 199 -7.34 0.51 -25.91
CA HIS A 199 -8.41 0.97 -25.04
C HIS A 199 -8.09 2.35 -24.48
N VAL A 200 -9.07 3.25 -24.53
CA VAL A 200 -8.99 4.57 -23.89
C VAL A 200 -9.65 4.47 -22.52
N PHE A 201 -8.82 4.48 -21.48
CA PHE A 201 -9.28 4.34 -20.10
C PHE A 201 -10.03 5.58 -19.62
N ASN A 202 -11.28 5.43 -19.19
CA ASN A 202 -12.03 6.47 -18.50
C ASN A 202 -11.67 6.48 -17.00
N LEU A 203 -10.78 7.37 -16.58
CA LEU A 203 -10.33 7.45 -15.19
C LEU A 203 -11.40 7.91 -14.19
N SER A 204 -12.54 8.44 -14.66
CA SER A 204 -13.68 8.73 -13.79
C SER A 204 -14.48 7.47 -13.44
N ASN A 205 -14.30 6.37 -14.19
CA ASN A 205 -14.84 5.06 -13.84
C ASN A 205 -13.82 4.32 -12.94
N PRO A 206 -14.17 3.97 -11.68
CA PRO A 206 -13.26 3.29 -10.76
C PRO A 206 -12.69 1.97 -11.30
N GLN A 207 -13.47 1.19 -12.06
CA GLN A 207 -13.02 -0.09 -12.61
C GLN A 207 -11.96 0.10 -13.70
N GLU A 208 -12.18 1.07 -14.60
CA GLU A 208 -11.21 1.39 -15.66
C GLU A 208 -9.97 2.09 -15.10
N HIS A 209 -10.15 2.96 -14.11
CA HIS A 209 -9.02 3.57 -13.41
C HIS A 209 -8.16 2.50 -12.72
N GLY A 210 -8.77 1.55 -12.03
CA GLY A 210 -8.06 0.42 -11.44
C GLY A 210 -7.34 -0.44 -12.49
N ALA A 211 -8.01 -0.75 -13.61
CA ALA A 211 -7.39 -1.49 -14.73
C ALA A 211 -6.20 -0.73 -15.33
N PHE A 212 -6.30 0.59 -15.47
CA PHE A 212 -5.22 1.46 -15.94
C PHE A 212 -4.01 1.41 -15.01
N LEU A 213 -4.22 1.48 -13.69
CA LEU A 213 -3.14 1.36 -12.70
C LEU A 213 -2.49 -0.02 -12.73
N ASN A 214 -3.28 -1.08 -12.84
CA ASN A 214 -2.75 -2.44 -12.92
C ASN A 214 -1.90 -2.65 -14.19
N LEU A 215 -2.36 -2.13 -15.34
CA LEU A 215 -1.55 -2.08 -16.57
C LEU A 215 -0.22 -1.34 -16.35
N ALA A 216 -0.27 -0.16 -15.74
CA ALA A 216 0.93 0.64 -15.47
C ALA A 216 1.93 -0.09 -14.55
N GLN A 217 1.44 -0.77 -13.51
CA GLN A 217 2.24 -1.57 -12.60
C GLN A 217 2.95 -2.73 -13.30
N HIS A 218 2.29 -3.38 -14.25
CA HIS A 218 2.88 -4.46 -15.02
C HIS A 218 4.07 -4.01 -15.88
N HIS A 219 4.08 -2.73 -16.27
CA HIS A 219 5.18 -2.08 -16.96
C HIS A 219 6.14 -1.34 -16.02
N GLY A 220 6.04 -1.57 -14.70
CA GLY A 220 6.99 -1.09 -13.70
C GLY A 220 6.72 0.31 -13.17
N TYR A 221 5.57 0.93 -13.50
CA TYR A 221 5.19 2.21 -12.91
C TYR A 221 4.81 2.03 -11.43
N PRO A 222 5.26 2.92 -10.51
CA PRO A 222 4.87 2.85 -9.11
C PRO A 222 3.37 3.10 -8.90
N THR A 223 2.69 2.20 -8.19
CA THR A 223 1.24 2.23 -7.93
C THR A 223 0.94 1.89 -6.47
N PRO A 224 -0.21 2.35 -5.93
CA PRO A 224 -0.69 1.99 -4.58
C PRO A 224 -1.33 0.59 -4.52
N LEU A 225 -0.95 -0.27 -5.45
CA LEU A 225 -1.47 -1.60 -5.64
C LEU A 225 -0.43 -2.63 -5.18
N LEU A 226 -0.92 -3.82 -4.81
CA LEU A 226 -0.10 -4.95 -4.41
C LEU A 226 -0.67 -6.22 -5.06
N ASP A 227 0.21 -6.94 -5.76
CA ASP A 227 -0.17 -8.16 -6.49
C ASP A 227 -0.22 -9.38 -5.57
N TRP A 228 -1.23 -10.21 -5.81
CA TRP A 228 -1.46 -11.50 -5.18
C TRP A 228 -1.84 -12.51 -6.26
N SER A 229 -1.75 -13.80 -5.92
CA SER A 229 -2.12 -14.92 -6.78
C SER A 229 -3.04 -15.86 -6.03
N HIS A 230 -4.06 -16.40 -6.70
CA HIS A 230 -4.85 -17.51 -6.16
C HIS A 230 -4.08 -18.84 -6.13
N SER A 231 -2.98 -18.95 -6.88
CA SER A 231 -2.11 -20.11 -6.88
C SER A 231 -0.92 -19.96 -5.91
N PRO A 232 -0.75 -20.87 -4.94
CA PRO A 232 0.43 -20.90 -4.08
C PRO A 232 1.72 -21.18 -4.86
N TYR A 233 1.62 -21.93 -5.97
CA TYR A 233 2.78 -22.25 -6.82
C TYR A 233 3.23 -21.06 -7.67
N VAL A 234 2.30 -20.22 -8.13
CA VAL A 234 2.67 -18.96 -8.78
C VAL A 234 3.32 -18.00 -7.77
N ALA A 235 2.84 -17.95 -6.53
CA ALA A 235 3.52 -17.18 -5.48
C ALA A 235 4.92 -17.74 -5.20
N ALA A 236 5.11 -19.05 -5.12
CA ALA A 236 6.43 -19.67 -4.99
C ALA A 236 7.35 -19.32 -6.18
N PHE A 237 6.83 -19.29 -7.41
CA PHE A 237 7.58 -18.80 -8.58
C PHE A 237 8.11 -17.38 -8.34
N PHE A 238 7.24 -16.44 -7.94
CA PHE A 238 7.67 -15.07 -7.64
C PHE A 238 8.65 -14.98 -6.45
N ALA A 239 8.52 -15.85 -5.46
CA ALA A 239 9.44 -15.92 -4.32
C ALA A 239 10.85 -16.38 -4.71
N PHE A 240 10.99 -17.21 -5.75
CA PHE A 240 12.29 -17.70 -6.21
C PHE A 240 12.80 -17.04 -7.50
N ARG A 241 11.96 -16.27 -8.20
CA ARG A 241 12.31 -15.56 -9.43
C ARG A 241 13.50 -14.62 -9.23
N GLY A 242 14.52 -14.72 -10.06
CA GLY A 242 15.70 -13.86 -9.99
C GLY A 242 16.75 -14.28 -8.97
N ILE A 243 16.52 -15.36 -8.22
CA ILE A 243 17.55 -16.01 -7.41
C ILE A 243 18.33 -16.98 -8.31
N SER A 244 19.56 -16.60 -8.68
CA SER A 244 20.45 -17.48 -9.45
C SER A 244 20.86 -18.70 -8.63
N LYS A 245 21.24 -19.79 -9.32
CA LYS A 245 21.76 -20.99 -8.65
C LYS A 245 23.00 -20.67 -7.80
N HIS A 246 23.89 -19.85 -8.34
CA HIS A 246 25.11 -19.41 -7.65
C HIS A 246 24.82 -18.62 -6.37
N GLN A 247 23.85 -17.69 -6.41
CA GLN A 247 23.45 -16.93 -5.22
C GLN A 247 22.86 -17.83 -4.13
N ALA A 248 22.04 -18.80 -4.51
CA ALA A 248 21.47 -19.78 -3.59
C ALA A 248 22.54 -20.65 -2.92
N GLU A 249 23.53 -21.11 -3.68
CA GLU A 249 24.68 -21.88 -3.15
C GLU A 249 25.55 -21.07 -2.19
N GLN A 250 25.76 -19.77 -2.47
CA GLN A 250 26.51 -18.88 -1.59
C GLN A 250 25.74 -18.46 -0.34
N ASN A 251 24.42 -18.43 -0.40
CA ASN A 251 23.55 -17.92 0.66
C ASN A 251 22.42 -18.91 1.00
N PRO A 252 22.71 -20.17 1.35
CA PRO A 252 21.69 -21.22 1.50
C PRO A 252 20.67 -20.91 2.62
N ASN A 253 21.08 -20.13 3.62
CA ASN A 253 20.27 -19.76 4.78
C ASN A 253 19.39 -18.52 4.54
N LYS A 254 19.56 -17.78 3.43
CA LYS A 254 18.61 -16.73 3.06
C LYS A 254 17.24 -17.36 2.80
N LYS A 255 16.19 -16.59 3.01
CA LYS A 255 14.81 -17.08 2.92
C LYS A 255 14.05 -16.33 1.84
N ALA A 256 13.37 -17.09 0.99
CA ALA A 256 12.30 -16.58 0.16
C ALA A 256 11.01 -16.61 0.98
N ARG A 257 10.18 -15.57 0.86
CA ARG A 257 8.98 -15.40 1.68
C ARG A 257 7.72 -15.60 0.85
N ILE A 258 6.75 -16.33 1.39
CA ILE A 258 5.39 -16.48 0.85
C ILE A 258 4.41 -16.00 1.91
N TYR A 259 3.67 -14.93 1.58
CA TYR A 259 2.53 -14.47 2.34
C TYR A 259 1.28 -15.24 1.95
N ILE A 260 0.44 -15.54 2.95
CA ILE A 260 -0.87 -16.17 2.78
C ILE A 260 -1.90 -15.25 3.43
N PHE A 261 -2.80 -14.72 2.62
CA PHE A 261 -3.80 -13.76 3.06
C PHE A 261 -5.22 -14.30 2.90
N ASP A 262 -5.96 -14.25 4.01
CA ASP A 262 -7.36 -14.63 4.09
C ASP A 262 -8.26 -13.52 3.56
N SER A 263 -8.24 -13.34 2.25
CA SER A 263 -9.00 -12.29 1.57
C SER A 263 -10.52 -12.42 1.79
N ILE A 264 -11.04 -13.64 1.98
CA ILE A 264 -12.45 -13.89 2.22
C ILE A 264 -12.85 -13.40 3.62
N GLN A 265 -12.10 -13.78 4.65
CA GLN A 265 -12.37 -13.30 6.01
C GLN A 265 -12.14 -11.79 6.11
N TRP A 266 -11.12 -11.27 5.43
CA TRP A 266 -10.86 -9.83 5.36
C TRP A 266 -12.04 -9.05 4.77
N ARG A 267 -12.58 -9.49 3.63
CA ARG A 267 -13.76 -8.87 2.99
C ARG A 267 -15.02 -8.95 3.85
N LYS A 268 -15.14 -9.96 4.72
CA LYS A 268 -16.26 -10.08 5.69
C LYS A 268 -16.10 -9.14 6.89
N SER A 269 -14.87 -8.91 7.32
CA SER A 269 -14.56 -8.08 8.49
C SER A 269 -14.49 -6.59 8.17
N TRP A 270 -14.04 -6.22 6.97
CA TRP A 270 -13.73 -4.83 6.62
C TRP A 270 -14.41 -4.40 5.32
N VAL A 271 -14.85 -3.14 5.28
CA VAL A 271 -15.41 -2.54 4.07
C VAL A 271 -14.31 -2.40 3.01
N GLN A 272 -14.64 -2.83 1.79
CA GLN A 272 -13.72 -2.70 0.65
C GLN A 272 -13.94 -1.34 -0.01
N ASN A 273 -12.89 -0.53 -0.06
CA ASN A 273 -12.93 0.82 -0.61
C ASN A 273 -11.97 0.93 -1.81
N GLN A 274 -12.53 1.23 -2.99
CA GLN A 274 -11.75 1.46 -4.21
C GLN A 274 -11.30 2.91 -4.36
N ASN A 275 -11.82 3.82 -3.52
CA ASN A 275 -11.45 5.22 -3.57
C ASN A 275 -10.11 5.44 -2.84
N MET A 276 -9.05 5.63 -3.62
CA MET A 276 -7.69 5.89 -3.12
C MET A 276 -7.55 7.22 -2.35
N LEU A 277 -8.50 8.14 -2.51
CA LEU A 277 -8.51 9.44 -1.83
C LEU A 277 -9.27 9.42 -0.50
N THR A 278 -9.66 8.22 -0.03
CA THR A 278 -10.21 8.09 1.32
C THR A 278 -9.12 8.41 2.35
N GLY A 279 -9.48 9.18 3.38
CA GLY A 279 -8.61 9.42 4.52
C GLY A 279 -8.45 8.19 5.42
N GLN A 280 -9.43 7.28 5.40
CA GLN A 280 -9.39 6.08 6.23
C GLN A 280 -8.24 5.18 5.79
N MET A 281 -7.39 4.76 6.72
CA MET A 281 -6.39 3.72 6.43
C MET A 281 -7.10 2.43 6.03
N HIS A 282 -6.78 1.90 4.86
CA HIS A 282 -7.43 0.69 4.36
C HIS A 282 -6.49 -0.19 3.55
N LEU A 283 -6.80 -1.48 3.55
CA LEU A 283 -6.34 -2.45 2.56
C LEU A 283 -7.59 -3.06 1.95
N SER A 284 -7.77 -2.94 0.65
CA SER A 284 -8.98 -3.43 -0.02
C SER A 284 -8.62 -4.37 -1.14
N VAL A 285 -9.19 -5.57 -1.11
CA VAL A 285 -9.06 -6.57 -2.15
C VAL A 285 -10.00 -6.16 -3.29
N ILE A 286 -9.44 -6.00 -4.48
CA ILE A 286 -10.16 -5.47 -5.64
C ILE A 286 -10.00 -6.42 -6.82
N ASP A 287 -11.13 -6.74 -7.45
CA ASP A 287 -11.16 -7.55 -8.65
C ASP A 287 -11.21 -6.60 -9.84
N LEU A 288 -10.05 -6.41 -10.47
CA LEU A 288 -9.85 -5.48 -11.57
C LEU A 288 -10.20 -6.14 -12.91
N LEU A 289 -10.66 -5.32 -13.85
CA LEU A 289 -10.86 -5.77 -15.23
C LEU A 289 -9.52 -6.03 -15.91
N ALA A 290 -9.44 -7.12 -16.67
CA ALA A 290 -8.26 -7.55 -17.41
C ALA A 290 -8.04 -6.77 -18.73
N ILE A 291 -8.30 -5.46 -18.74
CA ILE A 291 -8.20 -4.66 -19.97
C ILE A 291 -6.73 -4.57 -20.38
N GLU A 292 -6.42 -5.13 -21.57
CA GLU A 292 -5.05 -5.22 -22.11
C GLU A 292 -4.05 -5.93 -21.19
N ASN A 293 -4.54 -6.77 -20.29
CA ASN A 293 -3.70 -7.43 -19.29
C ASN A 293 -3.62 -8.94 -19.54
N ASN A 294 -2.70 -9.32 -20.42
CA ASN A 294 -2.47 -10.74 -20.77
C ASN A 294 -1.80 -11.53 -19.63
N ARG A 295 -1.35 -10.87 -18.56
CA ARG A 295 -0.68 -11.50 -17.41
C ARG A 295 -1.66 -11.95 -16.32
N MET A 296 -2.85 -11.36 -16.27
CA MET A 296 -3.82 -11.61 -15.20
C MET A 296 -4.19 -13.09 -15.09
N VAL A 297 -4.56 -13.73 -16.21
CA VAL A 297 -5.02 -15.13 -16.21
C VAL A 297 -3.90 -16.12 -15.91
N PRO A 298 -2.72 -16.09 -16.59
CA PRO A 298 -1.63 -17.03 -16.30
C PRO A 298 -1.13 -16.96 -14.85
N GLN A 299 -1.10 -15.75 -14.29
CA GLN A 299 -0.66 -15.54 -12.90
C GLN A 299 -1.76 -15.79 -11.87
N GLN A 300 -2.99 -16.10 -12.31
CA GLN A 300 -4.16 -16.20 -11.45
C GLN A 300 -4.25 -14.98 -10.52
N ALA A 301 -4.00 -13.81 -11.10
CA ALA A 301 -3.71 -12.60 -10.36
C ALA A 301 -4.97 -12.00 -9.74
N THR A 302 -4.81 -11.50 -8.53
CA THR A 302 -5.72 -10.56 -7.87
C THR A 302 -4.89 -9.47 -7.22
N THR A 303 -5.53 -8.38 -6.81
CA THR A 303 -4.81 -7.19 -6.36
C THR A 303 -5.47 -6.61 -5.12
N THR A 304 -4.65 -6.03 -4.25
CA THR A 304 -5.14 -5.13 -3.20
C THR A 304 -4.72 -3.70 -3.49
N VAL A 305 -5.57 -2.73 -3.16
CA VAL A 305 -5.25 -1.30 -3.13
C VAL A 305 -5.16 -0.82 -1.68
N THR A 306 -4.24 0.11 -1.40
CA THR A 306 -4.05 0.65 -0.07
C THR A 306 -3.42 2.05 -0.08
N ASN A 307 -3.82 2.87 0.87
CA ASN A 307 -3.18 4.14 1.22
C ASN A 307 -2.19 4.01 2.39
N VAL A 308 -1.89 2.78 2.84
CA VAL A 308 -1.03 2.51 3.99
C VAL A 308 0.36 2.07 3.53
N ALA A 309 1.38 2.68 4.13
CA ALA A 309 2.77 2.39 3.85
C ALA A 309 3.23 1.08 4.51
N ASP A 310 2.92 0.88 5.80
CA ASP A 310 3.17 -0.36 6.53
C ASP A 310 1.90 -1.23 6.60
N ILE A 311 1.74 -2.08 5.59
CA ILE A 311 0.54 -2.93 5.42
C ILE A 311 0.47 -4.00 6.53
N GLU A 312 1.62 -4.47 7.01
CA GLU A 312 1.65 -5.50 8.05
C GLU A 312 1.11 -4.96 9.37
N SER A 313 1.52 -3.76 9.78
CA SER A 313 1.01 -3.13 11.00
C SER A 313 -0.51 -2.94 10.95
N LEU A 314 -1.06 -2.49 9.81
CA LEU A 314 -2.51 -2.37 9.63
C LEU A 314 -3.22 -3.71 9.85
N ILE A 315 -2.71 -4.78 9.23
CA ILE A 315 -3.30 -6.10 9.36
C ILE A 315 -3.19 -6.59 10.80
N ILE A 316 -2.03 -6.45 11.44
CA ILE A 316 -1.80 -6.86 12.83
C ILE A 316 -2.79 -6.15 13.77
N ASP A 317 -3.00 -4.85 13.62
CA ASP A 317 -3.95 -4.11 14.44
C ASP A 317 -5.40 -4.55 14.17
N SER A 318 -5.72 -4.87 12.92
CA SER A 318 -7.02 -5.45 12.55
C SER A 318 -7.24 -6.86 13.13
N GLU A 319 -6.18 -7.67 13.24
CA GLU A 319 -6.21 -8.98 13.91
C GLU A 319 -6.46 -8.82 15.41
N LYS A 320 -5.83 -7.84 16.06
CA LYS A 320 -6.06 -7.51 17.48
C LYS A 320 -7.49 -7.05 17.74
N GLU A 321 -8.03 -6.19 16.85
CA GLU A 321 -9.38 -5.65 17.00
C GLU A 321 -10.47 -6.73 16.78
N SER A 322 -10.32 -7.54 15.73
CA SER A 322 -11.35 -8.51 15.34
C SER A 322 -11.21 -9.87 16.02
N GLY A 323 -10.04 -10.20 16.56
CA GLY A 323 -9.68 -11.53 17.05
C GLY A 323 -9.48 -12.59 15.96
N ASN A 324 -9.60 -12.23 14.68
CA ASN A 324 -9.39 -13.13 13.55
C ASN A 324 -7.96 -13.01 13.03
N LYS A 325 -7.36 -14.14 12.61
CA LYS A 325 -6.07 -14.15 11.91
C LYS A 325 -6.32 -13.97 10.40
N PHE A 326 -5.65 -12.99 9.79
CA PHE A 326 -5.79 -12.68 8.37
C PHE A 326 -4.53 -12.98 7.56
N LEU A 327 -3.34 -12.83 8.13
CA LEU A 327 -2.08 -12.94 7.38
C LEU A 327 -1.11 -13.93 8.05
N GLN A 328 -0.66 -14.90 7.26
CA GLN A 328 0.38 -15.85 7.65
C GLN A 328 1.61 -15.69 6.76
N VAL A 329 2.76 -16.10 7.28
CA VAL A 329 4.06 -15.97 6.60
C VAL A 329 4.78 -17.31 6.64
N ILE A 330 5.19 -17.77 5.47
CA ILE A 330 6.05 -18.94 5.30
C ILE A 330 7.37 -18.49 4.69
N ASP A 331 8.47 -18.84 5.34
CA ASP A 331 9.82 -18.61 4.83
C ASP A 331 10.42 -19.94 4.36
N ILE A 332 10.86 -19.99 3.10
CA ILE A 332 11.49 -21.17 2.48
C ILE A 332 12.98 -20.86 2.24
N PRO A 333 13.91 -21.72 2.69
CA PRO A 333 15.34 -21.50 2.46
C PRO A 333 15.72 -21.43 0.97
N TRP A 334 16.69 -20.59 0.64
CA TRP A 334 17.26 -20.52 -0.71
C TRP A 334 17.95 -21.82 -1.11
N SER A 335 18.37 -22.66 -0.16
CA SER A 335 18.84 -24.02 -0.46
C SER A 335 17.80 -24.87 -1.21
N GLU A 336 16.51 -24.59 -1.06
CA GLU A 336 15.42 -25.31 -1.74
C GLU A 336 15.24 -24.87 -3.20
N ARG A 337 15.90 -23.79 -3.63
CA ARG A 337 15.69 -23.14 -4.94
C ARG A 337 15.68 -24.12 -6.11
N ASN A 338 16.64 -25.04 -6.15
CA ASN A 338 16.76 -25.99 -7.26
C ASN A 338 15.55 -26.95 -7.33
N SER A 339 15.05 -27.40 -6.19
CA SER A 339 13.85 -28.26 -6.11
C SER A 339 12.61 -27.47 -6.52
N VAL A 340 12.45 -26.26 -5.99
CA VAL A 340 11.32 -25.37 -6.28
C VAL A 340 11.25 -25.05 -7.78
N VAL A 341 12.31 -24.51 -8.36
CA VAL A 341 12.33 -24.09 -9.77
C VAL A 341 12.12 -25.28 -10.71
N ARG A 342 12.73 -26.43 -10.41
CA ARG A 342 12.56 -27.65 -11.22
C ARG A 342 11.10 -28.12 -11.22
N GLU A 343 10.47 -28.22 -10.05
CA GLU A 343 9.10 -28.69 -9.95
C GLU A 343 8.11 -27.71 -10.57
N LEU A 344 8.28 -26.41 -10.34
CA LEU A 344 7.44 -25.39 -10.98
C LEU A 344 7.56 -25.45 -12.51
N THR A 345 8.77 -25.66 -13.03
CA THR A 345 8.99 -25.87 -14.48
C THR A 345 8.24 -27.10 -14.99
N LEU A 346 8.26 -28.21 -14.26
CA LEU A 346 7.51 -29.43 -14.60
C LEU A 346 5.99 -29.23 -14.56
N MET A 347 5.49 -28.32 -13.73
CA MET A 347 4.10 -27.89 -13.68
C MET A 347 3.73 -26.90 -14.81
N GLY A 348 4.69 -26.48 -15.63
CA GLY A 348 4.49 -25.48 -16.67
C GLY A 348 4.48 -24.03 -16.15
N LEU A 349 4.89 -23.80 -14.91
CA LEU A 349 5.00 -22.47 -14.31
C LEU A 349 6.39 -21.88 -14.58
N THR A 350 6.55 -21.35 -15.78
CA THR A 350 7.79 -20.70 -16.26
C THR A 350 7.58 -19.21 -16.50
N ALA A 351 8.67 -18.45 -16.63
CA ALA A 351 8.58 -17.03 -17.00
C ALA A 351 7.85 -16.81 -18.34
N GLY A 352 8.04 -17.68 -19.34
CA GLY A 352 7.36 -17.58 -20.63
C GLY A 352 5.85 -17.81 -20.51
N SER A 353 5.43 -18.72 -19.62
CA SER A 353 4.00 -18.96 -19.36
C SER A 353 3.33 -17.80 -18.58
N LEU A 354 4.03 -17.24 -17.58
CA LEU A 354 3.48 -16.23 -16.66
C LEU A 354 3.59 -14.80 -17.21
N PHE A 355 4.52 -14.55 -18.13
CA PHE A 355 4.70 -13.26 -18.80
C PHE A 355 4.65 -13.43 -20.32
N PRO A 356 3.44 -13.55 -20.91
CA PRO A 356 3.32 -13.71 -22.36
C PRO A 356 4.02 -12.60 -23.12
N GLY A 357 4.87 -12.98 -24.08
CA GLY A 357 5.64 -12.05 -24.90
C GLY A 357 7.13 -12.37 -24.94
N LEU A 358 7.90 -11.44 -25.53
CA LEU A 358 9.35 -11.60 -25.71
C LEU A 358 10.09 -11.62 -24.37
N ASP A 359 9.72 -10.74 -23.44
CA ASP A 359 10.41 -10.63 -22.15
C ASP A 359 10.36 -11.93 -21.35
N GLY A 360 9.17 -12.53 -21.20
CA GLY A 360 9.01 -13.81 -20.49
C GLY A 360 9.71 -14.95 -21.21
N THR A 361 9.68 -14.98 -22.54
CA THR A 361 10.36 -16.01 -23.34
C THR A 361 11.88 -15.94 -23.16
N CYS A 362 12.45 -14.73 -23.24
CA CYS A 362 13.88 -14.51 -23.03
C CYS A 362 14.30 -14.85 -21.60
N GLU A 363 13.49 -14.49 -20.61
CA GLU A 363 13.74 -14.84 -19.20
C GLU A 363 13.73 -16.35 -18.97
N GLU A 364 12.77 -17.08 -19.53
CA GLU A 364 12.71 -18.54 -19.44
C GLU A 364 13.92 -19.21 -20.10
N LEU A 365 14.28 -18.79 -21.31
CA LEU A 365 15.45 -19.35 -21.99
C LEU A 365 16.74 -19.02 -21.24
N LYS A 366 16.83 -17.84 -20.62
CA LYS A 366 17.95 -17.48 -19.75
C LYS A 366 18.08 -18.46 -18.58
N GLU A 367 16.98 -18.67 -17.85
CA GLU A 367 16.90 -19.62 -16.73
C GLU A 367 17.25 -21.04 -17.16
N LYS A 368 16.85 -21.47 -18.37
CA LYS A 368 17.13 -22.82 -18.86
C LYS A 368 18.58 -23.02 -19.32
N MET A 369 19.19 -22.00 -19.91
CA MET A 369 20.49 -22.12 -20.59
C MET A 369 21.67 -21.66 -19.74
N PHE A 370 21.44 -20.81 -18.74
CA PHE A 370 22.51 -20.13 -18.00
C PHE A 370 22.41 -20.28 -16.47
N GLU A 371 21.31 -20.81 -15.95
CA GLU A 371 21.08 -21.10 -14.51
C GLU A 371 20.90 -22.61 -14.29
#